data_AF-A0A9E0RW90-F1
#
_entry.id   AF-A0A9E0RW90-F1
#
_cell.length_a   1.000
_cell.length_b   1.000
_cell.length_c   1.000
_cell.angle_alpha   90.00
_cell.angle_beta   90.00
_cell.angle_gamma   90.00
#
_symmetry.space_group_name_H-M   'P 1'
#
loop_
_entity.id
_entity.type
_entity.pdbx_description
1 polymer ?
#
loop_
_entity_poly.entity_id
_entity_poly.type
_entity_poly.pdbx_seq_one_letter_code
_entity_poly.pdbx_strand_id
1 'polypeptide(L)'
;MKRFGFVKRKLQRSEDGVTAIEFAMLAPVFLALVFGVLQVSIAFHKGNTAQWAVKKAARAVLLNDDLNEAQIQELVDLQLKSIGEPIDLDIHYNVDRSGSVPIGRITAVYT
;
A
#
# COMPACT_ATOMS: atom_id res chain seq x y z
N MET A 1 80.57 8.46 -10.95
CA MET A 1 79.41 8.34 -11.86
C MET A 1 78.37 7.43 -11.21
N LYS A 2 77.28 7.96 -10.62
CA LYS A 2 76.21 7.15 -10.02
C LYS A 2 74.96 7.26 -10.89
N ARG A 3 74.53 6.13 -11.46
CA ARG A 3 73.36 6.04 -12.36
C ARG A 3 72.07 6.12 -11.53
N PHE A 4 71.24 7.12 -11.83
CA PHE A 4 69.86 7.22 -11.33
C PHE A 4 69.01 6.11 -11.96
N GLY A 5 68.62 5.11 -11.16
CA GLY A 5 67.67 4.09 -11.56
C GLY A 5 66.24 4.57 -11.33
N PHE A 6 65.49 4.85 -12.39
CA PHE A 6 64.05 5.09 -12.29
C PHE A 6 63.34 3.77 -11.97
N VAL A 7 62.83 3.65 -10.74
CA VAL A 7 61.95 2.55 -10.34
C VAL A 7 60.61 2.76 -11.05
N LYS A 8 60.36 2.02 -12.13
CA LYS A 8 59.01 1.92 -12.72
C LYS A 8 58.12 1.14 -11.76
N ARG A 9 57.42 1.86 -10.88
CA ARG A 9 56.31 1.31 -10.09
C ARG A 9 55.22 0.89 -11.07
N LYS A 10 55.03 -0.42 -11.26
CA LYS A 10 53.87 -0.95 -12.00
C LYS A 10 52.61 -0.41 -11.31
N LEU A 11 51.72 0.22 -12.05
CA LEU A 11 50.34 0.40 -11.59
C LEU A 11 49.80 -1.02 -11.32
N GLN A 12 49.62 -1.36 -10.06
CA GLN A 12 48.91 -2.58 -9.69
C GLN A 12 47.44 -2.41 -10.09
N ARG A 13 46.91 -3.41 -10.79
CA ARG A 13 45.50 -3.49 -11.16
C ARG A 13 44.70 -3.69 -9.88
N SER A 14 43.99 -2.65 -9.45
CA SER A 14 43.13 -2.70 -8.26
C SER A 14 41.76 -3.19 -8.69
N GLU A 15 41.41 -4.43 -8.33
CA GLU A 15 40.09 -5.04 -8.61
C GLU A 15 39.13 -4.88 -7.42
N ASP A 16 39.65 -4.48 -6.27
CA ASP A 16 38.90 -4.11 -5.07
C ASP A 16 38.03 -2.88 -5.37
N GLY A 17 36.77 -3.11 -5.72
CA GLY A 17 35.80 -2.06 -6.06
C GLY A 17 35.01 -2.32 -7.34
N VAL A 18 35.42 -3.27 -8.17
CA VAL A 18 34.68 -3.65 -9.38
C VAL A 18 33.26 -4.11 -9.02
N THR A 19 33.11 -4.95 -8.00
CA THR A 19 31.80 -5.39 -7.49
C THR A 19 30.93 -4.22 -7.03
N ALA A 20 31.52 -3.17 -6.45
CA ALA A 20 30.76 -1.99 -6.00
C ALA A 20 30.22 -1.19 -7.19
N ILE A 21 30.98 -1.11 -8.28
CA ILE A 21 30.56 -0.44 -9.52
C ILE A 21 29.46 -1.25 -10.21
N GLU A 22 29.62 -2.58 -10.31
CA GLU A 22 28.60 -3.47 -10.88
C GLU A 22 27.27 -3.36 -10.11
N PHE A 23 27.33 -3.38 -8.77
CA PHE A 23 26.15 -3.15 -7.95
C PHE A 23 25.57 -1.75 -8.16
N ALA A 24 26.40 -0.69 -8.22
CA ALA A 24 25.93 0.67 -8.43
C ALA A 24 25.21 0.85 -9.78
N MET A 25 25.54 0.06 -10.80
CA MET A 25 24.84 0.06 -12.08
C MET A 25 23.48 -0.66 -12.01
N LEU A 26 23.36 -1.73 -11.23
CA LEU A 26 22.13 -2.51 -11.10
C LEU A 26 21.18 -1.99 -10.01
N ALA A 27 21.74 -1.39 -8.96
CA ALA A 27 21.02 -0.91 -7.79
C ALA A 27 19.87 0.05 -8.12
N PRO A 28 19.99 1.02 -9.06
CA PRO A 28 18.88 1.91 -9.38
C PRO A 28 17.64 1.16 -9.88
N VAL A 29 17.83 0.18 -10.77
CA VAL A 29 16.73 -0.63 -11.31
C VAL A 29 16.17 -1.56 -10.25
N PHE A 30 17.05 -2.21 -9.48
CA PHE A 30 16.64 -3.08 -8.38
C PHE A 30 15.83 -2.34 -7.32
N LEU A 31 16.32 -1.19 -6.86
CA LEU A 31 15.63 -0.37 -5.86
C LEU A 31 14.32 0.19 -6.41
N ALA A 32 14.27 0.61 -7.69
CA ALA A 32 13.02 1.01 -8.33
C ALA A 32 11.97 -0.10 -8.30
N LEU A 33 12.36 -1.35 -8.57
CA LEU A 33 11.46 -2.50 -8.49
C LEU A 33 11.02 -2.77 -7.05
N VAL A 34 11.93 -2.74 -6.08
CA VAL A 34 11.59 -2.93 -4.66
C VAL A 34 10.59 -1.89 -4.19
N PHE A 35 10.85 -0.60 -4.44
CA PHE A 35 9.92 0.46 -4.05
C PHE A 35 8.59 0.37 -4.81
N GLY A 36 8.62 0.00 -6.09
CA GLY A 36 7.41 -0.23 -6.87
C GLY A 36 6.52 -1.33 -6.26
N VAL A 37 7.10 -2.48 -5.93
CA VAL A 37 6.36 -3.58 -5.29
C VAL A 37 5.82 -3.18 -3.92
N LEU A 38 6.60 -2.44 -3.12
CA LEU A 38 6.12 -1.93 -1.83
C LEU A 38 4.94 -0.97 -1.99
N GLN A 39 5.00 -0.04 -2.94
CA GLN A 39 3.88 0.88 -3.21
C GLN A 39 2.61 0.13 -3.66
N VAL A 40 2.75 -0.81 -4.59
CA VAL A 40 1.63 -1.63 -5.04
C VAL A 40 1.05 -2.43 -3.87
N SER A 41 1.91 -3.03 -3.04
CA SER A 41 1.48 -3.79 -1.86
C SER A 41 0.67 -2.94 -0.87
N ILE A 42 1.12 -1.71 -0.60
CA ILE A 42 0.39 -0.77 0.27
C ILE A 42 -0.96 -0.40 -0.35
N ALA A 43 -1.02 -0.12 -1.66
CA ALA A 43 -2.27 0.21 -2.33
C ALA A 43 -3.29 -0.94 -2.25
N PHE A 44 -2.84 -2.18 -2.51
CA PHE A 44 -3.69 -3.37 -2.35
C PHE A 44 -4.12 -3.59 -0.90
N HIS A 45 -3.22 -3.35 0.06
CA HIS A 45 -3.56 -3.45 1.48
C HIS A 45 -4.70 -2.50 1.86
N LYS A 46 -4.59 -1.21 1.49
CA LYS A 46 -5.64 -0.21 1.74
C LYS A 46 -6.97 -0.59 1.08
N GLY A 47 -6.92 -1.07 -0.16
CA GLY A 47 -8.10 -1.58 -0.89
C GLY A 47 -8.82 -2.71 -0.14
N ASN A 48 -8.06 -3.72 0.26
CA ASN A 48 -8.60 -4.87 0.97
C ASN A 48 -9.15 -4.50 2.35
N THR A 49 -8.48 -3.61 3.08
CA THR A 49 -8.91 -3.13 4.40
C THR A 49 -10.21 -2.34 4.30
N ALA A 50 -10.34 -1.42 3.33
CA ALA A 50 -11.58 -0.69 3.07
C ALA A 50 -12.75 -1.64 2.75
N GLN A 51 -12.53 -2.60 1.84
CA GLN A 51 -13.56 -3.59 1.49
C GLN A 51 -13.96 -4.46 2.69
N TRP A 52 -13.00 -4.85 3.54
CA TRP A 52 -13.28 -5.61 4.75
C TRP A 52 -14.17 -4.83 5.72
N ALA A 53 -13.88 -3.55 5.94
CA ALA A 53 -14.66 -2.69 6.84
C ALA A 53 -16.10 -2.52 6.33
N VAL A 54 -16.27 -2.20 5.04
CA VAL A 54 -17.60 -2.07 4.41
C VAL A 54 -18.38 -3.38 4.49
N LYS A 55 -17.76 -4.54 4.24
CA LYS A 55 -18.42 -5.86 4.37
C LYS A 55 -18.90 -6.14 5.79
N LYS A 56 -18.14 -5.72 6.79
CA LYS A 56 -18.50 -5.92 8.19
C LYS A 56 -19.64 -4.97 8.60
N ALA A 57 -19.64 -3.73 8.10
CA ALA A 57 -20.79 -2.82 8.23
C ALA A 57 -22.05 -3.38 7.53
N ALA A 58 -21.92 -3.93 6.32
CA ALA A 58 -23.03 -4.59 5.62
C ALA A 58 -23.65 -5.74 6.44
N ARG A 59 -22.82 -6.54 7.13
CA ARG A 59 -23.31 -7.58 8.04
C ARG A 59 -24.05 -7.01 9.24
N ALA A 60 -23.62 -5.86 9.76
CA ALA A 60 -24.33 -5.19 10.86
C ALA A 60 -25.72 -4.72 10.41
N VAL A 61 -25.83 -4.16 9.20
CA VAL A 61 -27.12 -3.78 8.58
C VAL A 61 -28.04 -4.99 8.36
N LEU A 62 -27.49 -6.14 8.00
CA LEU A 62 -28.29 -7.38 7.86
C LEU A 62 -28.82 -7.89 9.21
N LEU A 63 -28.15 -7.58 10.31
CA LEU A 63 -28.58 -7.97 11.67
C LEU A 63 -29.50 -6.94 12.31
N ASN A 64 -29.37 -5.67 11.91
CA ASN A 64 -30.15 -4.55 12.42
C ASN A 64 -30.46 -3.58 11.25
N ASP A 65 -31.69 -3.60 10.77
CA ASP A 65 -32.15 -2.81 9.62
C ASP A 65 -32.52 -1.36 9.97
N ASP A 66 -32.52 -1.00 11.26
CA ASP A 66 -32.77 0.37 11.74
C ASP A 66 -31.52 1.28 11.65
N LEU A 67 -30.37 0.75 11.22
CA LEU A 67 -29.14 1.53 11.06
C LEU A 67 -29.28 2.57 9.94
N ASN A 68 -29.01 3.83 10.26
CA ASN A 68 -28.94 4.91 9.29
C ASN A 68 -27.51 5.10 8.73
N GLU A 69 -27.38 5.92 7.67
CA GLU A 69 -26.10 6.16 6.98
C GLU A 69 -24.99 6.66 7.92
N ALA A 70 -25.30 7.61 8.81
CA ALA A 70 -24.34 8.16 9.77
C ALA A 70 -23.82 7.09 10.75
N GLN A 71 -24.69 6.20 11.21
CA GLN A 71 -24.29 5.08 12.07
C GLN A 71 -23.45 4.05 11.32
N ILE A 72 -23.73 3.82 10.03
CA ILE A 72 -22.93 2.94 9.18
C ILE A 72 -21.53 3.54 8.96
N GLN A 73 -21.45 4.85 8.70
CA GLN A 73 -20.19 5.59 8.62
C GLN A 73 -19.37 5.40 9.90
N GLU A 74 -19.98 5.65 11.07
CA GLU A 74 -19.30 5.48 12.36
C GLU A 74 -18.80 4.04 12.57
N LEU A 75 -19.60 3.03 12.20
CA LEU A 75 -19.19 1.63 12.27
C LEU A 75 -17.98 1.31 11.38
N VAL A 76 -17.93 1.87 10.17
CA VAL A 76 -16.78 1.73 9.26
C VAL A 76 -15.56 2.42 9.86
N ASP A 77 -15.71 3.66 10.33
CA ASP A 77 -14.62 4.44 10.93
C ASP A 77 -14.01 3.74 12.16
N LEU A 78 -14.85 3.20 13.05
CA LEU A 78 -14.39 2.44 14.22
C LEU A 78 -13.58 1.21 13.81
N GLN A 79 -13.98 0.53 12.74
CA GLN A 79 -13.28 -0.65 12.24
C GLN A 79 -11.94 -0.29 11.61
N LEU A 80 -11.88 0.79 10.83
CA LEU A 80 -10.62 1.28 10.25
C LEU A 80 -9.65 1.76 11.33
N LYS A 81 -10.15 2.52 12.33
CA LYS A 81 -9.37 2.93 13.51
C LYS A 81 -8.83 1.74 14.30
N SER A 82 -9.60 0.65 14.42
CA SER A 82 -9.14 -0.55 15.15
C SER A 82 -7.92 -1.23 14.52
N ILE A 83 -7.71 -1.02 13.21
CA ILE A 83 -6.57 -1.54 12.46
C ILE A 83 -5.42 -0.52 12.40
N GLY A 84 -5.67 0.72 12.83
CA GLY A 84 -4.67 1.80 12.83
C GLY A 84 -4.41 2.39 11.43
N GLU A 85 -5.31 2.17 10.48
CA GLU A 85 -5.16 2.65 9.11
C GLU A 85 -5.98 3.93 8.89
N PRO A 86 -5.33 5.07 8.57
CA PRO A 86 -6.03 6.29 8.19
C PRO A 86 -6.49 6.17 6.74
N ILE A 87 -7.65 5.55 6.54
CA ILE A 87 -8.34 5.49 5.26
C ILE A 87 -9.61 6.31 5.41
N ASP A 88 -9.68 7.41 4.66
CA ASP A 88 -10.87 8.25 4.62
C ASP A 88 -11.83 7.70 3.56
N LEU A 89 -13.02 7.30 4.02
CA LEU A 89 -14.09 6.80 3.18
C LEU A 89 -15.34 7.66 3.41
N ASP A 90 -16.00 8.05 2.33
CA ASP A 90 -17.37 8.54 2.36
C ASP A 90 -18.34 7.38 2.08
N ILE A 91 -19.31 7.17 2.97
CA ILE A 91 -20.24 6.05 2.89
C ILE A 91 -21.64 6.56 2.53
N HIS A 92 -22.19 6.00 1.46
CA HIS A 92 -23.59 6.19 1.09
C HIS A 92 -24.37 4.89 1.25
N TYR A 93 -25.53 4.98 1.91
CA TYR A 93 -26.41 3.85 2.14
C TYR A 93 -27.79 4.09 1.54
N ASN A 94 -28.23 3.16 0.70
CA ASN A 94 -29.55 3.20 0.09
C ASN A 94 -30.25 1.85 0.24
N VAL A 95 -31.56 1.87 0.51
CA VAL A 95 -32.40 0.68 0.55
C VAL A 95 -33.44 0.77 -0.55
N ASP A 96 -33.35 -0.13 -1.53
CA ASP A 96 -34.39 -0.30 -2.54
C ASP A 96 -35.48 -1.22 -2.00
N ARG A 97 -36.71 -0.69 -1.88
CA ARG A 97 -37.90 -1.41 -1.43
C ARG A 97 -38.92 -1.64 -2.54
N SER A 98 -38.55 -1.44 -3.81
CA SER A 98 -39.46 -1.59 -4.96
C SER A 98 -39.85 -3.05 -5.24
N GLY A 99 -39.12 -4.04 -4.70
CA GLY A 99 -39.36 -5.47 -4.88
C GLY A 99 -39.95 -6.16 -3.64
N SER A 100 -40.23 -7.46 -3.76
CA SER A 100 -40.72 -8.29 -2.63
C SER A 100 -39.69 -8.51 -1.53
N VAL A 101 -38.41 -8.28 -1.80
CA VAL A 101 -37.31 -8.37 -0.84
C VAL A 101 -36.54 -7.04 -0.89
N PRO A 102 -36.37 -6.34 0.25
CA PRO A 102 -35.59 -5.09 0.27
C PRO A 102 -34.11 -5.37 0.03
N ILE A 103 -33.46 -4.52 -0.77
CA ILE A 103 -32.03 -4.63 -1.09
C ILE A 103 -31.31 -3.39 -0.56
N GLY A 104 -30.44 -3.59 0.43
CA GLY A 104 -29.52 -2.56 0.91
C GLY A 104 -28.27 -2.48 0.03
N ARG A 105 -27.86 -1.27 -0.34
CA ARG A 105 -26.62 -0.97 -1.06
C ARG A 105 -25.78 0.01 -0.23
N ILE A 106 -24.58 -0.42 0.13
CA ILE A 106 -23.55 0.44 0.74
C ILE A 106 -22.51 0.75 -0.34
N THR A 107 -22.28 2.03 -0.59
CA THR A 107 -21.24 2.53 -1.51
C THR A 107 -20.18 3.24 -0.69
N ALA A 108 -18.91 2.93 -0.92
CA ALA A 108 -17.78 3.58 -0.28
C ALA A 108 -16.93 4.27 -1.33
N VAL A 109 -16.59 5.53 -1.08
CA VAL A 109 -15.78 6.37 -1.98
C VAL A 109 -14.56 6.85 -1.21
N TYR A 110 -13.37 6.75 -1.82
CA TYR A 110 -12.15 7.32 -1.26
C TYR A 110 -12.18 8.84 -1.39
N THR A 111 -11.81 9.53 -0.30
CA THR A 111 -11.79 11.00 -0.22
C THR A 111 -10.37 11.54 -0.09
#